data_AF-A0A1W9R929-F1
#
_entry.id   AF-A0A1W9R929-F1
#
_cell.length_a   1.000
_cell.length_b   1.000
_cell.length_c   1.000
_cell.angle_alpha   90.00
_cell.angle_beta   90.00
_cell.angle_gamma   90.00
#
_symmetry.space_group_name_H-M   'P 1'
#
loop_
_entity.id
_entity.type
_entity.pdbx_description
1 polymer ?
#
loop_
_entity_poly.entity_id
_entity_poly.type
_entity_poly.pdbx_seq_one_letter_code
_entity_poly.pdbx_strand_id
1 'polypeptide(L)'
;MKPKRILSLLLLATILSFLASCEYEFIKPGPTPPPPEPTDTVSFSQEVQPIFENNSCTSCHKPGGAAGLDLTIPDAYNSIISNGLVDTADPASSKIYTFPHPATGDHNYKYASEAEANTVFYWIEQGALNN
;
A
#
# COMPACT_ATOMS: atom_id res chain seq x y z
N MET A 1 43.85 -37.78 21.09
CA MET A 1 42.59 -38.03 20.33
C MET A 1 42.96 -38.56 18.94
N LYS A 2 42.25 -39.55 18.39
CA LYS A 2 42.61 -40.15 17.08
C LYS A 2 42.52 -39.10 15.95
N PRO A 3 43.48 -39.00 15.01
CA PRO A 3 43.55 -37.91 14.03
C PRO A 3 42.30 -37.79 13.15
N LYS A 4 41.62 -38.91 12.88
CA LYS A 4 40.32 -38.94 12.18
C LYS A 4 39.20 -38.22 12.93
N ARG A 5 39.21 -38.24 14.27
CA ARG A 5 38.23 -37.51 15.10
C ARG A 5 38.49 -36.00 15.11
N ILE A 6 39.76 -35.59 15.05
CA ILE A 6 40.14 -34.17 14.97
C ILE A 6 39.75 -33.61 13.60
N LEU A 7 39.98 -34.36 12.52
CA LEU A 7 39.58 -33.96 11.16
C LEU A 7 38.05 -33.86 11.01
N SER A 8 37.27 -34.81 11.57
CA SER A 8 35.80 -34.72 11.58
C SER A 8 35.28 -33.54 12.38
N LEU A 9 35.92 -33.18 13.50
CA LEU A 9 35.52 -32.01 14.30
C LEU A 9 35.82 -30.70 13.57
N LEU A 10 36.95 -30.62 12.87
CA LEU A 10 37.29 -29.46 12.04
C LEU A 10 36.33 -29.29 10.87
N LEU A 11 35.95 -30.39 10.21
CA LEU A 11 34.99 -30.36 9.10
C LEU A 11 33.58 -29.98 9.56
N LEU A 12 33.18 -30.40 10.76
CA LEU A 12 31.90 -30.03 11.34
C LEU A 12 31.87 -28.54 11.72
N ALA A 13 32.96 -28.01 12.30
CA ALA A 13 33.07 -26.61 12.68
C ALA A 13 33.03 -25.65 11.48
N THR A 14 33.64 -26.03 10.35
CA THR A 14 33.57 -25.22 9.13
C THR A 14 32.17 -25.21 8.54
N ILE A 15 31.46 -26.34 8.50
CA ILE A 15 30.07 -26.43 8.01
C ILE A 15 29.12 -25.57 8.86
N LEU A 16 29.28 -25.56 10.20
CA LEU A 16 28.48 -24.69 11.06
C LEU A 16 28.75 -23.20 10.83
N SER A 17 29.95 -22.83 10.41
CA SER A 17 30.31 -21.43 10.13
C SER A 17 29.64 -20.89 8.86
N PHE A 18 29.40 -21.74 7.85
CA PHE A 18 28.72 -21.34 6.61
C PHE A 18 27.19 -21.16 6.78
N LEU A 19 26.56 -21.88 7.71
CA LEU A 19 25.12 -21.78 7.97
C LEU A 19 24.73 -20.48 8.70
N ALA A 20 25.69 -19.74 9.27
CA ALA A 20 25.46 -18.46 9.95
C ALA A 20 25.47 -17.25 8.99
N SER A 21 25.77 -17.42 7.70
CA SER A 21 25.91 -16.33 6.73
C SER A 21 24.60 -15.93 6.03
N CYS A 22 23.46 -16.53 6.40
CA CYS A 22 22.16 -16.05 5.94
C CYS A 22 21.75 -14.85 6.81
N GLU A 23 22.10 -13.64 6.38
CA GLU A 23 21.53 -12.41 6.91
C GLU A 23 20.30 -12.01 6.09
N TYR A 24 19.19 -11.76 6.78
CA TYR A 24 17.99 -11.25 6.16
C TYR A 24 18.13 -9.73 6.07
N GLU A 25 18.31 -9.21 4.86
CA GLU A 25 18.31 -7.77 4.65
C GLU A 25 16.87 -7.27 4.77
N PHE A 26 16.55 -6.66 5.90
CA PHE A 26 15.26 -6.00 6.08
C PHE A 26 15.28 -4.74 5.20
N ILE A 27 14.65 -4.79 4.02
CA ILE A 27 14.36 -3.59 3.23
C ILE A 27 13.46 -2.72 4.10
N LYS A 28 14.06 -1.70 4.72
CA LYS A 28 13.31 -0.70 5.46
C LYS A 28 12.35 -0.07 4.46
N PRO A 29 11.01 -0.09 4.70
CA PRO A 29 10.11 0.72 3.91
C PRO A 29 10.69 2.13 3.88
N GLY A 30 10.85 2.68 2.67
CA GLY A 30 11.32 4.04 2.50
C GLY A 30 10.47 4.99 3.34
N PRO A 31 11.01 6.14 3.77
CA PRO A 31 10.21 7.14 4.44
C PRO A 31 8.97 7.41 3.59
N THR A 32 7.79 7.24 4.18
CA THR A 32 6.54 7.67 3.55
C THR A 32 6.72 9.14 3.16
N PRO A 33 6.44 9.52 1.90
CA PRO A 33 6.52 10.91 1.50
C PRO A 33 5.70 11.75 2.49
N PRO A 34 6.19 12.95 2.87
CA PRO A 34 5.40 13.86 3.68
C PRO A 34 4.05 14.07 2.99
N PRO A 35 2.95 14.19 3.75
CA PRO A 35 1.67 14.56 3.17
C PRO A 35 1.86 15.80 2.29
N PRO A 36 1.20 15.88 1.12
CA PRO A 36 1.29 17.06 0.27
C PRO A 36 0.95 18.30 1.10
N GLU A 37 1.79 19.34 0.97
CA GLU A 37 1.51 20.62 1.60
C GLU A 37 0.17 21.16 1.04
N PRO A 38 -0.64 21.90 1.81
CA PRO A 38 -2.01 22.30 1.43
C PRO A 38 -2.14 23.08 0.10
N THR A 39 -1.02 23.49 -0.50
CA THR A 39 -0.96 24.25 -1.76
C THR A 39 -0.60 23.41 -2.99
N ASP A 40 -0.10 22.19 -2.82
CA ASP A 40 0.28 21.34 -3.95
C ASP A 40 -0.94 20.59 -4.48
N THR A 41 -1.11 20.60 -5.80
CA THR A 41 -2.20 19.88 -6.46
C THR A 41 -1.93 18.38 -6.40
N VAL A 42 -2.84 17.62 -5.79
CA VAL A 42 -2.77 16.16 -5.72
C VAL A 42 -3.09 15.56 -7.08
N SER A 43 -2.19 14.73 -7.60
CA SER A 43 -2.40 13.98 -8.84
C SER A 43 -3.10 12.65 -8.57
N PHE A 44 -4.22 12.41 -9.26
CA PHE A 44 -4.87 11.09 -9.18
C PHE A 44 -3.93 9.99 -9.65
N SER A 45 -3.29 10.17 -10.81
CA SER A 45 -2.46 9.12 -11.42
C SER A 45 -1.17 8.83 -10.65
N GLN A 46 -0.58 9.84 -10.00
CA GLN A 46 0.72 9.72 -9.33
C GLN A 46 0.62 9.48 -7.82
N GLU A 47 -0.45 9.94 -7.17
CA GLU A 47 -0.55 9.93 -5.70
C GLU A 47 -1.73 9.10 -5.19
N VAL A 48 -2.89 9.16 -5.84
CA VAL A 48 -4.08 8.42 -5.38
C VAL A 48 -4.08 6.99 -5.90
N GLN A 49 -3.87 6.81 -7.21
CA GLN A 49 -3.91 5.50 -7.86
C GLN A 49 -2.95 4.48 -7.23
N PRO A 50 -1.67 4.84 -6.93
CA PRO A 50 -0.75 3.89 -6.33
C PRO A 50 -1.16 3.40 -4.94
N ILE A 51 -1.98 4.15 -4.19
CA ILE A 51 -2.49 3.72 -2.87
C ILE A 51 -3.31 2.44 -3.02
N PHE A 52 -4.13 2.32 -4.08
CA PHE A 52 -4.95 1.12 -4.31
C PHE A 52 -4.11 -0.11 -4.66
N GLU A 53 -3.01 0.09 -5.39
CA GLU A 53 -2.10 -0.99 -5.77
C GLU A 53 -1.25 -1.42 -4.58
N ASN A 54 -0.66 -0.47 -3.85
CA ASN A 54 0.22 -0.71 -2.70
C ASN A 54 -0.51 -1.39 -1.54
N ASN A 55 -1.79 -1.05 -1.33
CA ASN A 55 -2.63 -1.66 -0.30
C ASN A 55 -3.40 -2.90 -0.80
N SER A 56 -3.03 -3.45 -1.97
CA SER A 56 -3.61 -4.66 -2.55
C SER A 56 -5.13 -4.59 -2.77
N CYS A 57 -5.71 -3.39 -2.87
CA CYS A 57 -7.13 -3.19 -3.12
C CYS A 57 -7.52 -3.82 -4.47
N THR A 58 -6.64 -3.71 -5.47
CA THR A 58 -6.80 -4.26 -6.82
C THR A 58 -6.84 -5.79 -6.88
N SER A 59 -6.49 -6.50 -5.80
CA SER A 59 -6.64 -7.96 -5.76
C SER A 59 -8.11 -8.40 -5.85
N CYS A 60 -9.00 -7.62 -5.22
CA CYS A 60 -10.45 -7.84 -5.17
C CYS A 60 -11.22 -6.82 -6.01
N HIS A 61 -10.73 -5.58 -6.08
CA HIS A 61 -11.33 -4.49 -6.85
C HIS A 61 -10.70 -4.38 -8.25
N LYS A 62 -11.13 -5.27 -9.14
CA LYS A 62 -10.62 -5.42 -10.51
C LYS A 62 -11.75 -5.83 -11.46
N PRO A 63 -11.55 -5.84 -12.79
CA PRO A 63 -12.57 -6.31 -13.73
C PRO A 63 -13.07 -7.71 -13.36
N GLY A 64 -14.38 -7.86 -13.17
CA GLY A 64 -15.00 -9.13 -12.76
C GLY A 64 -14.65 -9.61 -11.34
N GLY A 65 -14.05 -8.74 -10.52
CA GLY A 65 -13.74 -9.02 -9.12
C GLY A 65 -14.98 -9.09 -8.22
N ALA A 66 -14.82 -9.66 -7.04
CA ALA A 66 -15.91 -9.94 -6.11
C ALA A 66 -16.54 -8.68 -5.48
N ALA A 67 -15.88 -7.51 -5.60
CA ALA A 67 -16.25 -6.31 -4.87
C ALA A 67 -17.04 -5.27 -5.69
N GLY A 68 -17.34 -5.55 -6.97
CA GLY A 68 -18.22 -4.70 -7.80
C GLY A 68 -17.69 -3.31 -8.14
N LEU A 69 -16.42 -3.03 -7.83
CA LEU A 69 -15.70 -1.79 -8.11
C LEU A 69 -14.34 -2.16 -8.69
N ASP A 70 -13.91 -1.45 -9.72
CA ASP A 70 -12.61 -1.64 -10.36
C ASP A 70 -11.67 -0.50 -9.95
N LEU A 71 -10.57 -0.83 -9.27
CA LEU A 71 -9.54 0.12 -8.85
C LEU A 71 -8.23 -0.06 -9.63
N THR A 72 -8.23 -0.86 -10.70
CA THR A 72 -7.06 -1.07 -11.55
C THR A 72 -6.86 0.05 -12.56
N ILE A 73 -5.62 0.27 -12.98
CA ILE A 73 -5.32 1.14 -14.12
C ILE A 73 -5.84 0.47 -15.40
N PRO A 74 -6.48 1.22 -16.32
CA PRO A 74 -6.74 2.67 -16.30
C PRO A 74 -8.12 3.06 -15.77
N ASP A 75 -8.93 2.11 -15.32
CA ASP A 75 -10.37 2.29 -15.12
C ASP A 75 -10.76 2.86 -13.75
N ALA A 76 -9.84 2.84 -12.78
CA ALA A 76 -10.08 3.24 -11.39
C ALA A 76 -10.81 4.58 -11.23
N TYR A 77 -10.33 5.65 -11.89
CA TYR A 77 -10.95 6.97 -11.80
C TYR A 77 -12.44 6.92 -12.20
N ASN A 78 -12.71 6.40 -13.40
CA ASN A 78 -14.08 6.32 -13.91
C ASN A 78 -14.95 5.42 -13.04
N SER A 79 -14.38 4.35 -12.49
CA SER A 79 -15.08 3.43 -11.59
C SER A 79 -15.47 4.13 -10.28
N ILE A 80 -14.55 4.88 -9.66
CA ILE A 80 -14.80 5.64 -8.42
C ILE A 80 -15.91 6.67 -8.63
N ILE A 81 -15.82 7.45 -9.71
CA ILE A 81 -16.77 8.53 -10.00
C ILE A 81 -18.15 7.97 -10.38
N SER A 82 -18.21 6.97 -11.27
CA SER A 82 -19.48 6.39 -11.72
C SER A 82 -20.24 5.63 -10.62
N ASN A 83 -19.53 5.11 -9.61
CA ASN A 83 -20.13 4.50 -8.43
C ASN A 83 -20.52 5.52 -7.34
N GLY A 84 -20.32 6.82 -7.57
CA GLY A 84 -20.72 7.87 -6.62
C GLY A 84 -19.98 7.80 -5.29
N LEU A 85 -18.71 7.38 -5.30
CA LEU A 85 -17.93 7.20 -4.07
C LEU A 85 -17.28 8.50 -3.56
N VAL A 86 -17.46 9.59 -4.31
CA VAL A 86 -16.89 10.90 -4.07
C VAL A 86 -18.03 11.92 -3.96
N ASP A 87 -18.00 12.70 -2.90
CA ASP A 87 -18.77 13.93 -2.70
C ASP A 87 -17.79 15.09 -2.53
N THR A 88 -17.67 15.94 -3.55
CA THR A 88 -16.77 17.11 -3.51
C THR A 88 -17.36 18.28 -2.73
N ALA A 89 -18.67 18.26 -2.42
CA ALA A 89 -19.31 19.26 -1.56
C ALA A 89 -19.16 18.89 -0.07
N ASP A 90 -19.08 17.58 0.23
CA ASP A 90 -18.74 17.06 1.57
C ASP A 90 -17.67 15.94 1.48
N PRO A 91 -16.39 16.30 1.30
CA PRO A 91 -15.28 15.35 1.17
C PRO A 91 -15.18 14.36 2.34
N ALA A 92 -15.50 14.80 3.56
CA ALA A 92 -15.44 13.98 4.76
C ALA A 92 -16.50 12.86 4.77
N SER A 93 -17.57 12.98 3.98
CA SER A 93 -18.59 11.94 3.81
C SER A 93 -18.26 10.92 2.70
N SER A 94 -17.25 11.21 1.86
CA SER A 94 -16.94 10.40 0.69
C SER A 94 -16.59 8.97 1.07
N LYS A 95 -17.26 7.99 0.45
CA LYS A 95 -17.08 6.58 0.78
C LYS A 95 -15.69 6.05 0.42
N ILE A 96 -15.09 6.56 -0.67
CA ILE A 96 -13.73 6.18 -1.02
C ILE A 96 -12.73 6.60 0.08
N TYR A 97 -12.99 7.70 0.80
CA TYR A 97 -12.18 8.16 1.93
C TYR A 97 -12.52 7.41 3.24
N THR A 98 -13.80 7.34 3.61
CA THR A 98 -14.24 6.87 4.94
C THR A 98 -14.19 5.36 5.12
N PHE A 99 -14.58 4.58 4.10
CA PHE A 99 -14.79 3.15 4.25
C PHE A 99 -13.49 2.35 4.46
N PRO A 100 -12.41 2.59 3.69
CA PRO A 100 -11.10 1.98 3.92
C PRO A 100 -10.19 2.79 4.87
N HIS A 101 -10.73 3.78 5.60
CA HIS A 101 -9.93 4.63 6.48
C HIS A 101 -9.18 3.81 7.56
N PRO A 102 -7.89 4.10 7.84
CA PRO A 102 -7.04 3.31 8.75
C PRO A 102 -7.63 3.24 10.17
N ALA A 103 -7.95 4.38 10.78
CA ALA A 103 -8.48 4.42 12.15
C ALA A 103 -9.98 4.09 12.25
N THR A 104 -10.82 4.69 11.40
CA THR A 104 -12.28 4.73 11.59
C THR A 104 -13.08 3.87 10.60
N GLY A 105 -12.43 3.36 9.55
CA GLY A 105 -13.12 2.63 8.48
C GLY A 105 -13.55 1.22 8.88
N ASP A 106 -14.62 0.75 8.25
CA ASP A 106 -15.21 -0.58 8.49
C ASP A 106 -14.75 -1.64 7.46
N HIS A 107 -13.93 -1.27 6.47
CA HIS A 107 -13.43 -2.23 5.48
C HIS A 107 -12.34 -3.14 6.07
N ASN A 108 -12.34 -4.41 5.66
CA ASN A 108 -11.35 -5.40 6.11
C ASN A 108 -9.92 -5.11 5.61
N TYR A 109 -9.79 -4.37 4.51
CA TYR A 109 -8.52 -3.92 3.95
C TYR A 109 -8.50 -2.39 3.93
N LYS A 110 -7.55 -1.78 4.61
CA LYS A 110 -7.52 -0.35 4.85
C LYS A 110 -6.34 0.30 4.15
N TYR A 111 -6.36 1.63 4.04
CA TYR A 111 -5.14 2.37 3.77
C TYR A 111 -4.11 2.12 4.87
N ALA A 112 -2.83 2.17 4.52
CA ALA A 112 -1.74 1.86 5.43
C ALA A 112 -1.56 2.92 6.52
N SER A 113 -1.99 4.16 6.28
CA SER A 113 -1.76 5.27 7.20
C SER A 113 -2.74 6.43 7.01
N GLU A 114 -2.81 7.30 8.03
CA GLU A 114 -3.51 8.58 7.96
C GLU A 114 -3.00 9.46 6.81
N ALA A 115 -1.71 9.37 6.47
CA ALA A 115 -1.14 10.13 5.35
C ALA A 115 -1.78 9.72 4.02
N GLU A 116 -1.95 8.42 3.76
CA GLU A 116 -2.64 7.95 2.55
C GLU A 116 -4.11 8.34 2.53
N ALA A 117 -4.80 8.24 3.67
CA ALA A 117 -6.18 8.69 3.79
C ALA A 117 -6.31 10.19 3.50
N ASN A 118 -5.38 11.01 4.00
CA ASN A 118 -5.32 12.44 3.74
C ASN A 118 -5.03 12.76 2.27
N THR A 119 -4.16 12.00 1.59
CA THR A 119 -3.95 12.16 0.14
C THR A 119 -5.26 11.98 -0.63
N VAL A 120 -6.05 10.95 -0.30
CA VAL A 120 -7.37 10.72 -0.90
C VAL A 120 -8.35 11.85 -0.56
N PHE A 121 -8.36 12.31 0.69
CA PHE A 121 -9.19 13.42 1.15
C PHE A 121 -8.88 14.73 0.42
N TYR A 122 -7.60 15.12 0.33
CA TYR A 122 -7.16 16.33 -0.35
C TYR A 122 -7.43 16.27 -1.85
N TRP A 123 -7.25 15.12 -2.48
CA TRP A 123 -7.67 14.92 -3.87
C TRP A 123 -9.17 15.24 -4.06
N ILE A 124 -10.02 14.80 -3.14
CA ILE A 124 -11.46 15.08 -3.18
C ILE A 124 -11.75 16.57 -2.93
N GLU A 125 -11.12 17.19 -1.93
CA GLU A 125 -11.24 18.63 -1.66
C GLU A 125 -10.83 19.49 -2.86
N GLN A 126 -9.84 19.04 -3.63
CA GLN A 126 -9.37 19.70 -4.85
C GLN A 126 -10.24 19.40 -6.08
N GLY A 127 -11.41 18.79 -5.90
CA GLY A 127 -12.38 18.54 -6.97
C GLY A 127 -12.25 17.17 -7.65
N ALA A 128 -11.50 16.25 -7.04
CA ALA A 128 -11.30 14.88 -7.52
C ALA A 128 -10.87 14.84 -9.00
N LEU A 129 -9.83 15.59 -9.36
CA LEU A 129 -9.36 15.72 -10.74
C LEU A 129 -8.73 14.42 -11.27
N ASN A 130 -8.81 14.18 -12.58
CA ASN A 130 -8.07 13.12 -13.26
C ASN A 130 -6.82 13.70 -13.94
N ASN A 131 -5.71 13.79 -13.20
CA ASN A 131 -4.49 14.51 -13.56
C ASN A 131 -3.20 13.73 -13.32
#